data_AF-A0A8S9SB67-F1
#
_entry.id   AF-A0A8S9SB67-F1
#
_cell.length_a   1.000
_cell.length_b   1.000
_cell.length_c   1.000
_cell.angle_alpha   90.00
_cell.angle_beta   90.00
_cell.angle_gamma   90.00
#
_symmetry.space_group_name_H-M   'P 1'
#
loop_
_entity.id
_entity.type
_entity.pdbx_description
1 polymer ?
#
loop_
_entity_poly.entity_id
_entity_poly.type
_entity_poly.pdbx_seq_one_letter_code
_entity_poly.pdbx_strand_id
1 'polypeptide(L)' 'MKFGLFYFFAGMVAIMTIFIYFLFPETRGVPIEEMGRVWKQHWFWKRYIPDDAVIGGHDEN' A
#
# COMPACT_ATOMS: atom_id res chain seq x y z
N MET A 1 -5.44 16.22 -34.10
CA MET A 1 -5.09 15.69 -32.77
C MET A 1 -6.37 15.33 -32.00
N LYS A 2 -7.01 14.19 -32.25
CA LYS A 2 -8.31 13.84 -31.62
C LYS A 2 -8.24 12.72 -30.57
N PHE A 3 -7.16 11.92 -30.55
CA PHE A 3 -7.08 10.73 -29.69
C PHE A 3 -5.86 10.64 -28.75
N GLY A 4 -4.87 11.53 -28.89
CA GLY A 4 -3.65 11.48 -28.06
C GLY A 4 -3.92 11.59 -26.56
N LEU A 5 -4.94 12.37 -26.19
CA LEU A 5 -5.35 12.54 -24.79
C LEU A 5 -5.91 11.25 -24.18
N PHE A 6 -6.63 10.43 -24.95
CA PHE A 6 -7.17 9.17 -24.46
C PHE A 6 -6.07 8.16 -24.16
N TYR A 7 -5.07 8.05 -25.04
CA TYR A 7 -3.91 7.17 -24.79
C TYR A 7 -3.05 7.64 -23.62
N PHE A 8 -2.91 8.95 -23.44
CA PHE A 8 -2.24 9.51 -22.26
C PHE A 8 -2.94 9.09 -20.97
N PHE A 9 -4.27 9.28 -20.89
CA PHE A 9 -5.03 8.87 -19.71
C PHE A 9 -5.05 7.35 -19.53
N ALA A 10 -5.17 6.57 -20.60
CA ALA A 10 -5.09 5.11 -20.52
C ALA A 10 -3.74 4.65 -19.96
N GLY A 11 -2.63 5.26 -20.40
CA GLY A 11 -1.30 5.02 -19.86
C GLY A 11 -1.20 5.40 -18.38
N MET A 12 -1.73 6.57 -17.99
CA MET A 12 -1.75 6.98 -16.59
C MET A 12 -2.58 6.04 -15.71
N VAL A 13 -3.76 5.61 -16.16
CA VAL A 13 -4.60 4.65 -15.44
C VAL A 13 -3.89 3.32 -15.28
N ALA A 14 -3.20 2.83 -16.33
CA ALA A 14 -2.41 1.60 -16.24
C ALA A 14 -1.29 1.74 -15.18
N ILE A 15 -0.57 2.87 -15.17
CA ILE A 15 0.47 3.14 -14.16
C ILE A 15 -0.12 3.17 -12.74
N MET A 16 -1.23 3.88 -12.52
CA MET A 16 -1.89 3.95 -11.21
C MET A 16 -2.40 2.58 -10.75
N THR A 17 -2.92 1.77 -11.68
CA THR A 17 -3.40 0.41 -11.41
C THR A 17 -2.26 -0.51 -10.96
N ILE A 18 -1.13 -0.47 -11.68
CA ILE A 18 0.07 -1.22 -11.31
C ILE A 18 0.56 -0.77 -9.92
N PHE A 19 0.65 0.55 -9.69
CA PHE A 19 1.10 1.08 -8.41
C PHE A 19 0.24 0.58 -7.24
N ILE A 20 -1.08 0.69 -7.34
CA ILE A 20 -2.01 0.24 -6.31
C ILE A 20 -1.89 -1.27 -6.10
N TYR A 21 -1.85 -2.06 -7.18
CA TYR A 21 -1.77 -3.52 -7.08
C TYR A 21 -0.52 -4.01 -6.34
N PHE A 22 0.63 -3.35 -6.53
CA PHE A 22 1.90 -3.79 -5.92
C PHE A 22 2.22 -3.13 -4.58
N LEU A 23 1.76 -1.90 -4.33
CA LEU A 23 2.19 -1.09 -3.19
C LEU A 23 1.07 -0.77 -2.20
N PHE A 24 -0.19 -0.89 -2.58
CA PHE A 24 -1.28 -0.57 -1.68
C PHE A 24 -1.80 -1.83 -0.98
N PRO A 25 -1.62 -1.98 0.33
CA PRO A 25 -2.13 -3.15 1.05
C PRO A 25 -3.66 -3.11 1.21
N GLU A 26 -4.28 -4.29 1.38
CA GLU A 26 -5.72 -4.40 1.60
C GLU A 26 -6.10 -3.83 2.98
N THR A 27 -6.95 -2.80 3.00
CA THR A 27 -7.41 -2.13 4.24
C THR A 27 -8.83 -2.51 4.65
N ARG A 28 -9.54 -3.32 3.85
CA ARG A 28 -10.95 -3.63 4.09
C ARG A 28 -11.11 -4.50 5.33
N GLY A 29 -11.94 -4.05 6.27
CA GLY A 29 -12.31 -4.82 7.46
C GLY A 29 -11.23 -4.88 8.54
N VAL A 30 -10.11 -4.16 8.37
CA VAL A 30 -9.08 -4.07 9.39
C VAL A 30 -9.34 -2.84 10.28
N PRO A 31 -9.37 -2.99 11.61
CA PRO A 31 -9.48 -1.85 12.54
C PRO A 31 -8.35 -0.85 12.35
N ILE A 32 -8.62 0.44 12.58
CA ILE A 32 -7.62 1.51 12.40
C ILE A 32 -6.38 1.30 13.28
N GLU A 33 -6.57 0.71 14.46
CA GLU A 33 -5.53 0.37 15.43
C GLU A 33 -4.55 -0.70 14.91
N GLU A 34 -5.03 -1.62 14.06
CA GLU A 34 -4.22 -2.73 13.53
C GLU A 34 -3.57 -2.40 12.17
N MET A 35 -3.72 -1.17 11.66
CA MET A 35 -3.16 -0.79 10.37
C MET A 35 -1.65 -1.02 10.30
N GLY A 36 -0.91 -0.70 11.37
CA GLY A 36 0.54 -0.91 11.42
C GLY A 36 0.95 -2.34 11.07
N ARG A 37 0.17 -3.34 11.49
CA ARG A 37 0.39 -4.76 11.19
C ARG A 37 0.25 -5.07 9.71
N VAL A 38 -0.79 -4.55 9.06
CA VAL A 38 -1.04 -4.76 7.62
C VAL A 38 0.14 -4.26 6.79
N TRP A 39 0.61 -3.06 7.10
CA TRP A 39 1.74 -2.47 6.39
C TRP A 39 3.08 -3.17 6.75
N LYS A 40 3.25 -3.68 7.97
CA LYS A 40 4.41 -4.50 8.38
C LYS A 40 4.43 -5.87 7.69
N GLN A 41 3.29 -6.43 7.34
CA GLN A 41 3.21 -7.67 6.56
C GLN A 41 3.52 -7.44 5.07
N HIS A 42 3.35 -6.22 4.56
CA HIS A 42 3.60 -5.91 3.16
C HIS A 42 5.10 -6.04 2.82
N TRP A 43 5.42 -6.83 1.79
CA TRP A 43 6.79 -7.20 1.42
C TRP A 43 7.73 -5.99 1.19
N PHE A 44 7.20 -4.90 0.64
CA PHE A 44 7.93 -3.68 0.38
C PHE A 44 7.99 -2.76 1.61
N TRP A 45 6.88 -2.59 2.34
CA TRP A 45 6.75 -1.59 3.41
C TRP A 45 7.26 -2.08 4.76
N LYS A 46 7.38 -3.40 4.97
CA LYS A 46 7.85 -4.00 6.22
C LYS A 46 9.18 -3.47 6.74
N ARG A 47 10.04 -2.98 5.84
CA ARG A 47 11.36 -2.43 6.14
C ARG A 47 11.32 -1.01 6.69
N TYR A 48 10.21 -0.30 6.45
CA TYR A 48 10.03 1.09 6.83
C TYR A 48 9.16 1.25 8.07
N ILE A 49 8.50 0.18 8.51
CA ILE A 49 7.61 0.22 9.67
C ILE A 49 8.36 -0.29 10.91
N PRO A 50 8.55 0.57 11.91
CA PRO A 50 9.22 0.18 13.15
C PRO A 50 8.25 -0.66 14.01
N ASP A 51 8.80 -1.53 14.86
CA ASP A 51 8.00 -2.54 15.58
C ASP A 51 7.10 -1.92 16.67
N ASP A 52 7.46 -0.75 17.19
CA ASP A 52 6.68 0.08 18.11
C ASP A 52 5.42 0.69 17.45
N ALA A 53 5.42 0.84 16.12
CA ALA A 53 4.24 1.28 15.36
C ALA A 53 3.20 0.16 15.19
N VAL A 54 3.53 -1.08 15.55
CA VAL A 54 2.58 -2.20 15.59
C VAL A 54 2.14 -2.39 17.04
N ILE A 55 0.83 -2.29 17.29
CA ILE A 55 0.27 -2.54 18.63
C ILE A 55 0.63 -3.97 19.06
N GLY A 56 1.35 -4.10 20.18
CA GLY A 56 1.86 -5.37 20.70
C GLY A 56 3.28 -5.76 20.27
N GLY A 57 3.98 -4.94 19.47
CA GLY A 57 5.35 -5.24 19.00
C GLY A 57 6.47 -5.02 20.03
N HIS A 58 6.15 -4.51 21.23
CA HIS A 58 7.13 -4.28 22.29
C HIS A 58 7.44 -5.52 23.14
N ASP A 59 6.66 -6.61 22.99
CA ASP A 59 6.73 -7.77 23.90
C ASP A 59 7.64 -8.92 23.40
N GLU A 60 8.38 -8.76 22.29
CA GLU A 60 9.20 -9.82 21.68
C GLU A 60 10.71 -9.48 21.54
N ASN A 61 11.29 -8.68 22.45
CA ASN A 61 12.75 -8.56 22.58
C ASN A 61 13.28 -9.18 23.87
#